data_AF-A0A9D8CVQ2-F1
#
_entry.id   AF-A0A9D8CVQ2-F1
#
_cell.length_a   1.000
_cell.length_b   1.000
_cell.length_c   1.000
_cell.angle_alpha   90.00
_cell.angle_beta   90.00
_cell.angle_gamma   90.00
#
_symmetry.space_group_name_H-M   'P 1'
#
loop_
_entity.id
_entity.type
_entity.pdbx_description
1 polymer ?
#
loop_
_entity_poly.entity_id
_entity_poly.type
_entity_poly.pdbx_seq_one_letter_code
_entity_poly.pdbx_strand_id
1 'polypeptide(L)'
;MRDAQSFLPLLRFLQGPRDDLDRFLGDASTETLSKIVAGVFDGNAEALFGAACNREVEGSIRGALVHAATFVAWQGHIDRTAMAAFLERFAAEPSTPGDELTWLAWSDAIALLGFRHLEPLVSEAEKSDRLEDGLFDREKFEAVLAGAEQAAGDRSRFDQAYLGYIDDVMAALEWFPSYGGDQADDRDGADHEPPSLPVTNPWRHVGRNDPCPCGSGKKAKRCCLAA
;
A
#
# COMPACT_ATOMS: atom_id res chain seq x y z
N MET A 1 -15.36 11.55 2.62
CA MET A 1 -15.85 11.46 1.23
C MET A 1 -14.84 10.61 0.48
N ARG A 2 -15.22 9.39 0.07
CA ARG A 2 -14.32 8.44 -0.61
C ARG A 2 -14.33 8.77 -2.10
N ASP A 3 -13.16 9.00 -2.68
CA ASP A 3 -13.03 9.28 -4.12
C ASP A 3 -12.98 7.98 -4.93
N ALA A 4 -14.16 7.38 -5.13
CA ALA A 4 -14.29 6.13 -5.87
C ALA A 4 -13.88 6.25 -7.36
N GLN A 5 -13.81 7.47 -7.92
CA GLN A 5 -13.43 7.67 -9.33
C GLN A 5 -11.94 7.39 -9.55
N SER A 6 -11.14 7.40 -8.50
CA SER A 6 -9.69 7.18 -8.54
C SER A 6 -9.27 5.72 -8.46
N PHE A 7 -10.19 4.76 -8.22
CA PHE A 7 -9.86 3.35 -8.04
C PHE A 7 -9.17 2.70 -9.24
N LEU A 8 -9.85 2.66 -10.40
CA LEU A 8 -9.31 2.04 -11.61
C LEU A 8 -8.07 2.77 -12.15
N PRO A 9 -8.00 4.11 -12.16
CA PRO A 9 -6.75 4.82 -12.47
C PRO A 9 -5.59 4.40 -11.56
N LEU A 10 -5.82 4.30 -10.23
CA LEU A 10 -4.81 3.86 -9.29
C LEU A 10 -4.36 2.42 -9.58
N LEU A 11 -5.30 1.48 -9.78
CA LEU A 11 -4.93 0.09 -10.11
C LEU A 11 -4.12 -0.01 -11.41
N ARG A 12 -4.42 0.81 -12.43
CA ARG A 12 -3.62 0.85 -13.67
C ARG A 12 -2.23 1.40 -13.42
N PHE A 13 -2.12 2.44 -12.59
CA PHE A 13 -0.84 3.01 -12.21
C PHE A 13 0.02 1.98 -11.45
N LEU A 14 -0.54 1.27 -10.48
CA LEU A 14 0.15 0.20 -9.71
C LEU A 14 0.58 -0.99 -10.56
N GLN A 15 0.00 -1.15 -11.74
CA GLN A 15 0.36 -2.17 -12.73
C GLN A 15 1.28 -1.63 -13.84
N GLY A 16 1.78 -0.40 -13.68
CA GLY A 16 2.69 0.25 -14.61
C GLY A 16 4.15 -0.21 -14.46
N PRO A 17 5.06 0.39 -15.24
CA PRO A 17 6.49 0.09 -15.16
C PRO A 17 7.06 0.38 -13.77
N ARG A 18 7.96 -0.49 -13.29
CA ARG A 18 8.57 -0.38 -11.96
C ARG A 18 9.31 0.94 -11.73
N ASP A 19 10.04 1.41 -12.74
CA ASP A 19 10.79 2.68 -12.68
C ASP A 19 9.86 3.89 -12.41
N ASP A 20 8.63 3.85 -12.93
CA ASP A 20 7.63 4.89 -12.66
C ASP A 20 7.10 4.75 -11.23
N LEU A 21 6.86 3.53 -10.76
CA LEU A 21 6.37 3.28 -9.39
C LEU A 21 7.37 3.75 -8.34
N ASP A 22 8.65 3.38 -8.46
CA ASP A 22 9.69 3.79 -7.50
C ASP A 22 9.83 5.32 -7.45
N ARG A 23 9.70 5.99 -8.60
CA ARG A 23 9.78 7.45 -8.69
C ARG A 23 8.62 8.17 -8.00
N PHE A 24 7.42 7.60 -8.03
CA PHE A 24 6.19 8.26 -7.58
C PHE A 24 5.71 7.80 -6.20
N LEU A 25 5.94 6.54 -5.85
CA LEU A 25 5.59 5.96 -4.56
C LEU A 25 6.77 5.97 -3.58
N GLY A 26 8.03 5.93 -4.07
CA GLY A 26 9.21 5.77 -3.21
C GLY A 26 9.08 4.53 -2.31
N ASP A 27 9.60 4.61 -1.09
CA ASP A 27 9.43 3.57 -0.05
C ASP A 27 8.03 3.56 0.59
N ALA A 28 6.98 4.00 -0.12
CA ALA A 28 5.62 3.95 0.43
C ALA A 28 5.36 2.52 0.92
N SER A 29 5.23 2.37 2.24
CA SER A 29 5.07 1.04 2.83
C SER A 29 3.85 0.36 2.25
N THR A 30 3.99 -0.94 2.02
CA THR A 30 2.90 -1.85 1.65
C THR A 30 1.66 -1.62 2.52
N GLU A 31 1.86 -1.32 3.80
CA GLU A 31 0.83 -0.92 4.76
C GLU A 31 0.07 0.35 4.35
N THR A 32 0.77 1.42 4.00
CA THR A 32 0.14 2.68 3.56
C THR A 32 -0.63 2.49 2.27
N LEU A 33 -0.05 1.75 1.31
CA LEU A 33 -0.69 1.46 0.04
C LEU A 33 -2.03 0.73 0.22
N SER A 34 -2.08 -0.25 1.13
CA SER A 34 -3.33 -0.98 1.41
C SER A 34 -4.47 -0.06 1.87
N LYS A 35 -4.16 0.94 2.71
CA LYS A 35 -5.13 1.93 3.21
C LYS A 35 -5.61 2.88 2.12
N ILE A 36 -4.71 3.31 1.23
CA ILE A 36 -5.06 4.14 0.06
C ILE A 36 -6.05 3.38 -0.82
N VAL A 37 -5.69 2.15 -1.21
CA VAL A 37 -6.51 1.31 -2.10
C VAL A 37 -7.87 1.03 -1.46
N ALA A 38 -7.92 0.70 -0.17
CA ALA A 38 -9.18 0.51 0.54
C ALA A 38 -10.03 1.80 0.60
N GLY A 39 -9.40 2.96 0.75
CA GLY A 39 -10.05 4.27 0.81
C GLY A 39 -10.69 4.71 -0.51
N VAL A 40 -10.11 4.33 -1.65
CA VAL A 40 -10.63 4.64 -2.99
C VAL A 40 -11.46 3.51 -3.60
N PHE A 41 -11.56 2.34 -2.96
CA PHE A 41 -12.30 1.18 -3.48
C PHE A 41 -13.73 1.54 -3.93
N ASP A 42 -14.05 1.22 -5.18
CA ASP A 42 -15.32 1.59 -5.83
C ASP A 42 -16.37 0.46 -5.87
N GLY A 43 -16.03 -0.71 -5.30
CA GLY A 43 -16.87 -1.92 -5.35
C GLY A 43 -16.44 -2.94 -6.41
N ASN A 44 -15.49 -2.61 -7.29
CA ASN A 44 -15.02 -3.53 -8.32
C ASN A 44 -14.00 -4.54 -7.76
N ALA A 45 -14.51 -5.55 -7.05
CA ALA A 45 -13.72 -6.63 -6.47
C ALA A 45 -12.94 -7.43 -7.52
N GLU A 46 -13.51 -7.64 -8.71
CA GLU A 46 -12.85 -8.38 -9.80
C GLU A 46 -11.58 -7.68 -10.27
N ALA A 47 -11.61 -6.35 -10.43
CA ALA A 47 -10.42 -5.58 -10.80
C ALA A 47 -9.35 -5.63 -9.70
N LEU A 48 -9.76 -5.57 -8.42
CA LEU A 48 -8.84 -5.68 -7.30
C LEU A 48 -8.14 -7.05 -7.27
N PHE A 49 -8.93 -8.13 -7.38
CA PHE A 49 -8.43 -9.50 -7.40
C PHE A 49 -7.53 -9.74 -8.61
N GLY A 50 -7.93 -9.26 -9.79
CA GLY A 50 -7.13 -9.38 -11.00
C GLY A 50 -5.76 -8.71 -10.87
N ALA A 51 -5.70 -7.53 -10.27
CA ALA A 51 -4.44 -6.84 -9.99
C ALA A 51 -3.59 -7.57 -8.95
N ALA A 52 -4.21 -8.13 -7.89
CA ALA A 52 -3.50 -8.92 -6.88
C ALA A 52 -2.92 -10.24 -7.43
N CYS A 53 -3.56 -10.84 -8.43
CA CYS A 53 -3.08 -12.04 -9.14
C CYS A 53 -2.09 -11.72 -10.29
N ASN A 54 -1.87 -10.44 -10.64
CA ASN A 54 -1.00 -10.08 -11.75
C ASN A 54 0.48 -10.22 -11.37
N ARG A 55 1.10 -11.33 -11.75
CA ARG A 55 2.50 -11.68 -11.42
C ARG A 55 3.55 -10.80 -12.09
N GLU A 56 3.17 -9.94 -13.03
CA GLU A 56 4.06 -8.90 -13.57
C GLU A 56 4.21 -7.71 -12.60
N VAL A 57 3.38 -7.65 -11.56
CA VAL A 57 3.41 -6.63 -10.50
C VAL A 57 4.28 -7.12 -9.35
N GLU A 58 5.04 -6.21 -8.74
CA GLU A 58 5.86 -6.50 -7.57
C GLU A 58 5.06 -7.14 -6.43
N GLY A 59 5.62 -8.17 -5.78
CA GLY A 59 4.96 -8.93 -4.71
C GLY A 59 4.53 -8.07 -3.52
N SER A 60 5.27 -7.01 -3.20
CA SER A 60 4.94 -6.03 -2.16
C SER A 60 3.61 -5.31 -2.45
N ILE A 61 3.43 -4.85 -3.69
CA ILE A 61 2.20 -4.21 -4.17
C ILE A 61 1.05 -5.22 -4.19
N ARG A 62 1.28 -6.44 -4.70
CA ARG A 62 0.26 -7.50 -4.69
C ARG A 62 -0.21 -7.82 -3.27
N GLY A 63 0.71 -7.92 -2.31
CA GLY A 63 0.39 -8.11 -0.89
C GLY A 63 -0.47 -6.97 -0.34
N ALA A 64 -0.12 -5.72 -0.63
CA ALA A 64 -0.91 -4.56 -0.24
C ALA A 64 -2.34 -4.58 -0.84
N LEU A 65 -2.50 -5.06 -2.08
CA LEU A 65 -3.82 -5.24 -2.72
C LEU A 65 -4.65 -6.33 -2.03
N VAL A 66 -4.02 -7.45 -1.62
CA VAL A 66 -4.68 -8.51 -0.84
C VAL A 66 -5.11 -8.01 0.54
N HIS A 67 -4.27 -7.24 1.23
CA HIS A 67 -4.61 -6.60 2.50
C HIS A 67 -5.75 -5.58 2.36
N ALA A 68 -5.73 -4.77 1.30
CA ALA A 68 -6.83 -3.86 1.00
C ALA A 68 -8.15 -4.63 0.79
N ALA A 69 -8.11 -5.70 -0.03
CA ALA A 69 -9.25 -6.59 -0.28
C ALA A 69 -9.80 -7.20 1.02
N THR A 70 -8.90 -7.67 1.88
CA THR A 70 -9.20 -8.20 3.22
C THR A 70 -9.98 -7.21 4.07
N PHE A 71 -9.49 -5.98 4.16
CA PHE A 71 -10.14 -4.95 4.97
C PHE A 71 -11.52 -4.54 4.40
N VAL A 72 -11.64 -4.35 3.09
CA VAL A 72 -12.94 -3.98 2.49
C VAL A 72 -13.94 -5.15 2.48
N ALA A 73 -13.48 -6.40 2.45
CA ALA A 73 -14.32 -7.58 2.63
C ALA A 73 -14.87 -7.67 4.07
N TRP A 74 -14.04 -7.37 5.07
CA TRP A 74 -14.51 -7.29 6.46
C TRP A 74 -15.57 -6.21 6.67
N GLN A 75 -15.42 -5.06 6.00
CA GLN A 75 -16.43 -3.98 6.00
C GLN A 75 -17.71 -4.32 5.21
N GLY A 76 -17.78 -5.49 4.57
CA GLY A 76 -18.92 -5.93 3.77
C GLY A 76 -19.02 -5.28 2.39
N HIS A 77 -17.95 -4.65 1.90
CA HIS A 77 -17.91 -4.07 0.55
C HIS A 77 -17.50 -5.10 -0.52
N ILE A 78 -16.92 -6.22 -0.12
CA ILE A 78 -16.71 -7.41 -0.95
C ILE A 78 -17.47 -8.57 -0.32
N ASP A 79 -18.21 -9.32 -1.15
CA ASP A 79 -18.91 -10.50 -0.68
C ASP A 79 -17.94 -11.55 -0.11
N ARG A 80 -18.32 -12.13 1.04
CA ARG A 80 -17.47 -13.04 1.78
C ARG A 80 -17.20 -14.35 1.02
N THR A 81 -18.18 -14.85 0.26
CA THR A 81 -18.01 -16.03 -0.59
C THR A 81 -17.10 -15.72 -1.78
N ALA A 82 -17.23 -14.54 -2.39
CA ALA A 82 -16.34 -14.09 -3.44
C ALA A 82 -14.88 -13.96 -2.96
N MET A 83 -14.67 -13.44 -1.75
CA MET A 83 -13.35 -13.35 -1.12
C MET A 83 -12.75 -14.72 -0.82
N ALA A 84 -13.52 -15.65 -0.26
CA ALA A 84 -13.06 -17.02 -0.02
C ALA A 84 -12.65 -17.71 -1.34
N ALA A 85 -13.49 -17.62 -2.38
CA ALA A 85 -13.19 -18.18 -3.69
C ALA A 85 -11.94 -17.54 -4.34
N PHE A 86 -11.69 -16.25 -4.09
CA PHE A 86 -10.45 -15.60 -4.51
C PHE A 86 -9.23 -16.21 -3.82
N LEU A 87 -9.25 -16.36 -2.49
CA LEU A 87 -8.14 -16.94 -1.73
C LEU A 87 -7.87 -18.40 -2.10
N GLU A 88 -8.91 -19.19 -2.40
CA GLU A 88 -8.78 -20.56 -2.92
C GLU A 88 -8.07 -20.58 -4.29
N ARG A 89 -8.49 -19.71 -5.22
CA ARG A 89 -7.84 -19.60 -6.54
C ARG A 89 -6.40 -19.15 -6.42
N PHE A 90 -6.14 -18.17 -5.56
CA PHE A 90 -4.79 -17.65 -5.30
C PHE A 90 -3.85 -18.76 -4.83
N ALA A 91 -4.33 -19.65 -3.93
CA ALA A 91 -3.53 -20.77 -3.42
C ALA A 91 -3.11 -21.79 -4.51
N ALA A 92 -3.87 -21.88 -5.60
CA ALA A 92 -3.58 -22.75 -6.73
C ALA A 92 -2.54 -22.15 -7.69
N GLU A 93 -2.17 -20.88 -7.53
CA GLU A 93 -1.15 -20.24 -8.36
C GLU A 93 0.26 -20.70 -7.96
N PRO A 94 1.19 -20.81 -8.93
CA PRO A 94 2.58 -21.10 -8.63
C PRO A 94 3.23 -19.91 -7.92
N SER A 95 4.04 -20.19 -6.89
CA SER A 95 4.82 -19.16 -6.20
C SER A 95 5.92 -18.59 -7.11
N THR A 96 6.20 -17.29 -7.00
CA THR A 96 7.37 -16.64 -7.59
C THR A 96 8.36 -16.19 -6.53
N PRO A 97 9.68 -16.21 -6.81
CA PRO A 97 10.65 -15.55 -5.93
C PRO A 97 10.28 -14.08 -5.73
N GLY A 98 10.26 -13.57 -4.50
CA GLY A 98 9.84 -12.19 -4.19
C GLY A 98 8.36 -12.04 -3.82
N ASP A 99 7.60 -13.13 -3.69
CA ASP A 99 6.18 -13.13 -3.30
C ASP A 99 5.96 -13.31 -1.78
N GLU A 100 7.01 -13.26 -0.96
CA GLU A 100 6.93 -13.62 0.45
C GLU A 100 5.90 -12.74 1.20
N LEU A 101 5.87 -11.44 0.88
CA LEU A 101 4.87 -10.50 1.39
C LEU A 101 3.46 -10.74 0.83
N THR A 102 3.34 -11.26 -0.39
CA THR A 102 2.03 -11.60 -0.98
C THR A 102 1.43 -12.83 -0.31
N TRP A 103 2.23 -13.87 -0.08
CA TRP A 103 1.79 -15.08 0.62
C TRP A 103 1.48 -14.82 2.09
N LEU A 104 2.27 -13.95 2.75
CA LEU A 104 1.95 -13.48 4.09
C LEU A 104 0.58 -12.80 4.11
N ALA A 105 0.35 -11.83 3.22
CA ALA A 105 -0.92 -11.13 3.12
C ALA A 105 -2.11 -12.04 2.80
N TRP A 106 -1.89 -13.07 1.99
CA TRP A 106 -2.89 -14.11 1.72
C TRP A 106 -3.23 -14.93 2.97
N SER A 107 -2.23 -15.31 3.78
CA SER A 107 -2.48 -16.01 5.05
C SER A 107 -3.17 -15.12 6.08
N ASP A 108 -2.78 -13.84 6.17
CA ASP A 108 -3.43 -12.84 7.01
C ASP A 108 -4.91 -12.69 6.64
N ALA A 109 -5.23 -12.67 5.34
CA ALA A 109 -6.61 -12.58 4.87
C ALA A 109 -7.48 -13.71 5.41
N ILE A 110 -6.96 -14.94 5.39
CA ILE A 110 -7.63 -16.13 5.92
C ILE A 110 -7.87 -15.99 7.43
N ALA A 111 -6.84 -15.59 8.17
CA ALA A 111 -6.92 -15.44 9.62
C ALA A 111 -7.86 -14.29 10.03
N LEU A 112 -7.63 -13.08 9.51
CA LEU A 112 -8.36 -11.85 9.87
C LEU A 112 -9.85 -11.92 9.52
N LEU A 113 -10.20 -12.63 8.43
CA LEU A 113 -11.58 -12.83 8.05
C LEU A 113 -12.23 -14.00 8.80
N GLY A 114 -11.48 -14.89 9.45
CA GLY A 114 -12.08 -16.03 10.14
C GLY A 114 -12.42 -17.18 9.18
N PHE A 115 -11.64 -17.40 8.13
CA PHE A 115 -11.89 -18.46 7.14
C PHE A 115 -11.28 -19.79 7.54
N ARG A 116 -11.80 -20.39 8.62
CA ARG A 116 -11.30 -21.67 9.16
C ARG A 116 -11.25 -22.81 8.14
N HIS A 117 -12.19 -22.85 7.20
CA HIS A 117 -12.23 -23.87 6.14
C HIS A 117 -11.06 -23.78 5.16
N LEU A 118 -10.33 -22.65 5.10
CA LEU A 118 -9.15 -22.45 4.26
C LEU A 118 -7.83 -22.70 4.98
N GLU A 119 -7.84 -22.95 6.30
CA GLU A 119 -6.62 -23.28 7.07
C GLU A 119 -5.81 -24.44 6.44
N PRO A 120 -6.41 -25.52 5.90
CA PRO A 120 -5.64 -26.58 5.28
C PRO A 120 -4.77 -26.10 4.09
N LEU A 121 -5.19 -25.03 3.40
CA LEU A 121 -4.38 -24.42 2.34
C LEU A 121 -3.17 -23.68 2.91
N VAL A 122 -3.30 -23.05 4.08
CA VAL A 122 -2.19 -22.37 4.77
C VAL A 122 -1.17 -23.40 5.25
N SER A 123 -1.65 -24.52 5.80
CA SER A 123 -0.83 -25.68 6.14
C SER A 123 -0.05 -26.25 4.96
N GLU A 124 -0.63 -26.26 3.75
CA GLU A 124 0.07 -26.69 2.53
C GLU A 124 1.07 -25.64 2.03
N ALA A 125 0.71 -24.36 2.12
CA ALA A 125 1.61 -23.26 1.75
C ALA A 125 2.88 -23.22 2.63
N GLU A 126 2.74 -23.50 3.93
CA GLU A 126 3.86 -23.63 4.87
C GLU A 126 4.77 -24.81 4.49
N LYS A 127 4.21 -26.00 4.23
CA LYS A 127 5.00 -27.20 3.85
C LYS A 127 5.71 -27.08 2.50
N SER A 128 5.24 -26.18 1.64
CA SER A 128 5.78 -25.96 0.30
C SER A 128 6.70 -24.74 0.22
N ASP A 129 7.17 -24.24 1.37
CA ASP A 129 8.09 -23.10 1.51
C ASP A 129 7.57 -21.81 0.82
N ARG A 130 6.24 -21.64 0.74
CA ARG A 130 5.62 -20.41 0.21
C ARG A 130 5.46 -19.33 1.28
N LEU A 131 5.43 -19.75 2.53
CA LEU A 131 5.42 -18.88 3.70
C LEU A 131 6.83 -18.90 4.28
N GLU A 132 7.51 -17.76 4.22
CA GLU A 132 8.87 -17.64 4.75
C GLU A 132 8.86 -17.75 6.28
N ASP A 133 9.71 -18.62 6.83
CA ASP A 133 9.83 -18.88 8.28
C ASP A 133 10.09 -17.62 9.11
N GLY A 134 10.70 -16.58 8.53
CA GLY A 134 10.97 -15.30 9.21
C GLY A 134 9.78 -14.32 9.23
N LEU A 135 8.77 -14.55 8.39
CA LEU A 135 7.63 -13.66 8.22
C LEU A 135 6.34 -14.28 8.73
N PHE A 136 6.17 -15.60 8.57
CA PHE A 136 4.98 -16.31 8.99
C PHE A 136 5.17 -16.98 10.36
N ASP A 137 4.21 -16.74 11.26
CA ASP A 137 4.13 -17.37 12.58
C ASP A 137 2.81 -18.14 12.68
N ARG A 138 2.92 -19.48 12.76
CA ARG A 138 1.78 -20.39 12.86
C ARG A 138 0.94 -20.13 14.11
N GLU A 139 1.57 -19.90 15.26
CA GLU A 139 0.84 -19.69 16.51
C GLU A 139 0.07 -18.38 16.47
N LYS A 140 0.69 -17.32 15.93
CA LYS A 140 0.03 -16.03 15.70
C LYS A 140 -1.14 -16.16 14.73
N PHE A 141 -0.94 -16.87 13.61
CA PHE A 141 -2.01 -17.13 12.63
C PHE A 141 -3.22 -17.80 13.29
N GLU A 142 -3.00 -18.86 14.07
CA GLU A 142 -4.07 -19.60 14.74
C GLU A 142 -4.81 -18.76 15.78
N ALA A 143 -4.08 -17.94 16.54
CA ALA A 143 -4.66 -17.03 17.53
C ALA A 143 -5.58 -15.98 16.88
N VAL A 144 -5.12 -15.37 15.77
CA VAL A 144 -5.91 -14.39 15.00
C VAL A 144 -7.15 -15.05 14.38
N LEU A 145 -6.99 -16.23 13.78
CA LEU A 145 -8.09 -16.99 13.18
C LEU A 145 -9.17 -17.36 14.21
N ALA A 146 -8.77 -17.92 15.36
CA ALA A 146 -9.69 -18.26 16.44
C ALA A 146 -10.38 -17.02 17.03
N GLY A 147 -9.68 -15.89 17.14
CA GLY A 147 -10.25 -14.61 17.56
C GLY A 147 -11.30 -14.08 16.58
N ALA A 148 -11.02 -14.17 15.27
CA ALA A 148 -11.95 -13.75 14.22
C ALA A 148 -13.23 -14.61 14.18
N GLU A 149 -13.12 -15.92 14.47
CA GLU A 149 -14.28 -16.82 14.60
C GLU A 149 -15.18 -16.47 15.78
N GLN A 150 -14.59 -16.08 16.92
CA GLN A 150 -15.33 -15.73 18.13
C GLN A 150 -15.97 -14.34 18.05
N ALA A 151 -15.29 -13.39 17.40
CA ALA A 151 -15.70 -11.99 17.34
C ALA A 151 -15.52 -11.40 15.94
N ALA A 152 -16.35 -11.83 14.98
CA ALA A 152 -16.25 -11.40 13.58
C ALA A 152 -16.26 -9.86 13.40
N GLY A 153 -16.91 -9.11 14.28
CA GLY A 153 -16.95 -7.64 14.25
C GLY A 153 -15.82 -6.92 15.00
N ASP A 154 -14.89 -7.62 15.64
CA ASP A 154 -13.80 -6.99 16.38
C ASP A 154 -12.78 -6.32 15.44
N ARG A 155 -12.75 -4.99 15.46
CA ARG A 155 -11.84 -4.18 14.65
C ARG A 155 -10.38 -4.28 15.10
N SER A 156 -10.12 -4.57 16.38
CA SER A 156 -8.78 -4.44 16.97
C SER A 156 -7.72 -5.30 16.27
N ARG A 157 -8.10 -6.46 15.72
CA ARG A 157 -7.21 -7.32 14.93
C ARG A 157 -6.75 -6.68 13.62
N PHE A 158 -7.57 -5.84 12.99
CA PHE A 158 -7.17 -5.09 11.81
C PHE A 158 -6.22 -3.96 12.18
N ASP A 159 -6.43 -3.32 13.33
CA ASP A 159 -5.54 -2.27 13.80
C ASP A 159 -4.15 -2.83 14.15
N GLN A 160 -4.09 -4.03 14.76
CA GLN A 160 -2.83 -4.76 15.01
C GLN A 160 -2.13 -5.22 13.73
N ALA A 161 -2.89 -5.44 12.66
CA ALA A 161 -2.38 -5.74 11.32
C ALA A 161 -2.15 -4.47 10.47
N TYR A 162 -2.28 -3.28 11.07
CA TYR A 162 -2.16 -1.98 10.40
C TYR A 162 -3.10 -1.80 9.18
N LEU A 163 -4.24 -2.49 9.15
CA LEU A 163 -5.24 -2.39 8.09
C LEU A 163 -6.36 -1.42 8.45
N GLY A 164 -6.74 -0.56 7.51
CA GLY A 164 -7.76 0.45 7.76
C GLY A 164 -7.95 1.45 6.64
N TYR A 165 -8.63 2.55 6.95
CA TYR A 165 -8.61 3.75 6.12
C TYR A 165 -7.54 4.71 6.64
N ILE A 166 -7.16 5.67 5.81
CA ILE A 166 -6.40 6.84 6.25
C ILE A 166 -7.38 7.79 6.92
N ASP A 167 -7.64 7.58 8.22
CA ASP A 167 -8.55 8.42 9.01
C ASP A 167 -7.84 9.61 9.69
N ASP A 168 -6.51 9.50 9.88
CA ASP A 168 -5.66 10.57 10.37
C ASP A 168 -4.36 10.63 9.55
N VAL A 169 -4.21 11.70 8.77
CA VAL A 169 -3.04 11.94 7.92
C VAL A 169 -1.77 12.11 8.77
N MET A 170 -1.89 12.65 9.99
CA MET A 170 -0.74 12.81 10.89
C MET A 170 -0.32 11.46 11.48
N ALA A 171 -1.27 10.63 11.95
CA ALA A 171 -0.96 9.29 12.43
C ALA A 171 -0.42 8.37 11.32
N ALA A 172 -0.87 8.56 10.07
CA ALA A 172 -0.32 7.85 8.91
C ALA A 172 1.11 8.30 8.56
N LEU A 173 1.50 9.52 8.95
CA LEU A 173 2.84 10.08 8.77
C LEU A 173 3.75 9.90 9.99
N GLU A 174 3.24 9.46 11.14
CA GLU A 174 4.05 9.20 12.35
C GLU A 174 5.07 8.07 12.15
N TRP A 175 4.84 7.18 11.18
CA TRP A 175 5.76 6.10 10.83
C TRP A 175 6.69 6.46 9.66
N PHE A 176 6.46 7.56 8.95
CA PHE A 176 7.47 8.05 8.01
C PHE A 176 8.72 8.40 8.83
N PRO A 177 9.90 7.81 8.55
CA PRO A 177 11.13 8.28 9.15
C PRO A 177 11.21 9.76 8.81
N SER A 178 11.18 10.61 9.82
CA SER A 178 11.41 12.03 9.62
C SER A 178 12.77 12.17 8.95
N TYR A 179 12.80 12.46 7.65
CA TYR A 179 13.97 13.09 7.02
C TYR A 179 14.06 14.51 7.58
N GLY A 180 14.48 14.60 8.85
CA GLY A 180 14.42 15.80 9.65
C GLY A 180 14.59 15.47 11.13
N GLY A 181 15.80 15.08 11.53
CA GLY A 181 16.12 14.91 12.95
C GLY A 181 17.45 14.22 13.20
N ASP A 182 18.55 14.99 13.09
CA ASP A 182 19.86 14.83 13.75
C ASP A 182 20.19 13.48 14.43
N GLN A 183 20.39 12.42 13.65
CA GLN A 183 21.19 11.27 14.09
C GLN A 183 22.29 11.03 13.06
N ALA A 184 23.50 11.44 13.42
CA ALA A 184 24.72 10.98 12.79
C ALA A 184 24.86 9.48 13.11
N ASP A 185 24.44 8.62 12.18
CA ASP A 185 24.80 7.20 12.19
C ASP A 185 26.05 7.05 11.32
N ASP A 186 27.18 6.75 11.98
CA ASP A 186 28.46 6.40 11.38
C ASP A 186 28.33 5.04 10.67
N ARG A 187 27.77 5.03 9.45
CA ARG A 187 27.86 3.88 8.55
C ARG A 187 28.65 4.23 7.29
N ASP A 188 29.82 3.62 7.22
CA ASP A 188 30.74 3.62 6.09
C ASP A 188 30.05 3.21 4.76
N GLY A 189 30.27 4.04 3.73
CA GLY A 189 30.56 3.58 2.37
C GLY A 189 29.41 3.08 1.49
N ALA A 190 28.58 4.00 0.98
CA ALA A 190 27.91 3.83 -0.32
C ALA A 190 27.69 5.20 -0.98
N ASP A 191 28.07 5.32 -2.25
CA ASP A 191 28.06 6.53 -3.07
C ASP A 191 26.64 7.07 -3.33
N HIS A 192 26.02 7.70 -2.33
CA HIS A 192 24.83 8.51 -2.53
C HIS A 192 25.23 9.92 -2.98
N GLU A 193 24.90 10.24 -4.24
CA GLU A 193 24.96 11.62 -4.73
C GLU A 193 24.14 12.51 -3.77
N PRO A 194 24.74 13.56 -3.17
CA PRO A 194 24.06 14.34 -2.15
C PRO A 194 22.77 14.92 -2.71
N PRO A 195 21.67 14.95 -1.94
CA PRO A 195 20.42 15.53 -2.40
C PRO A 195 20.70 16.95 -2.88
N SER A 196 20.33 17.23 -4.14
CA SER A 196 20.51 18.54 -4.74
C SER A 196 19.93 19.58 -3.79
N LEU A 197 20.74 20.57 -3.43
CA LEU A 197 20.30 21.66 -2.55
C LEU A 197 18.92 22.18 -3.00
N PRO A 198 18.01 22.48 -2.05
CA PRO A 198 16.69 22.98 -2.40
C PRO A 198 16.82 24.15 -3.35
N VAL A 199 16.13 24.08 -4.50
CA VAL A 199 16.18 25.11 -5.53
C VAL A 199 15.69 26.41 -4.90
N THR A 200 16.62 27.33 -4.66
CA THR A 200 16.29 28.64 -4.11
C THR A 200 15.57 29.43 -5.18
N ASN A 201 14.31 29.80 -4.95
CA ASN A 201 13.60 30.69 -5.87
C ASN A 201 14.25 32.09 -5.81
N PRO A 202 14.98 32.51 -6.86
CA PRO A 202 15.65 33.82 -6.85
C PRO A 202 14.64 34.96 -6.86
N TRP A 203 13.39 34.71 -7.23
CA TRP A 203 12.32 35.70 -7.37
C TRP A 203 11.30 35.66 -6.23
N ARG A 204 11.63 35.04 -5.09
CA ARG A 204 10.71 34.96 -3.92
C ARG A 204 10.18 36.31 -3.42
N HIS A 205 10.89 37.39 -3.73
CA HIS A 205 10.57 38.76 -3.34
C HIS A 205 9.71 39.50 -4.38
N VAL A 206 9.46 38.91 -5.56
CA VAL A 206 8.68 39.53 -6.62
C VAL A 206 7.19 39.28 -6.37
N GLY A 207 6.46 40.33 -6.04
CA GLY A 207 5.02 40.29 -5.86
C GLY A 207 4.27 40.14 -7.19
N ARG A 208 3.06 39.56 -7.13
CA ARG A 208 2.18 39.32 -8.30
C ARG A 208 1.92 40.57 -9.17
N ASN A 209 1.97 41.76 -8.58
CA ASN A 209 1.73 43.04 -9.28
C ASN A 209 3.01 43.81 -9.64
N ASP A 210 4.19 43.33 -9.25
CA ASP A 210 5.46 44.00 -9.48
C ASP A 210 5.89 43.88 -10.95
N PRO A 211 6.81 44.74 -11.43
CA PRO A 211 7.43 44.57 -12.73
C PRO A 211 8.04 43.18 -12.87
N CYS A 212 7.77 42.52 -14.00
CA CYS A 212 8.24 41.16 -14.23
C CYS A 212 9.77 41.14 -14.43
N PRO A 213 10.51 40.28 -13.70
CA PRO A 213 11.97 40.27 -13.72
C PRO A 213 12.56 39.78 -15.07
N CYS A 214 11.75 39.26 -15.98
CA CYS A 214 12.18 38.89 -17.34
C CYS A 214 12.42 40.09 -18.27
N GLY A 215 12.23 41.33 -17.80
CA GLY A 215 12.47 42.54 -18.58
C GLY A 215 11.36 42.93 -19.55
N SER A 216 10.19 42.27 -19.48
CA SER A 216 9.07 42.52 -20.41
C SER A 216 8.34 43.85 -20.19
N GLY A 217 8.62 44.56 -19.10
CA GLY A 217 7.90 45.77 -18.69
C GLY A 217 6.45 45.54 -18.22
N LYS A 218 5.96 44.29 -18.23
CA LYS A 218 4.62 43.91 -17.76
C LYS A 218 4.64 43.57 -16.27
N LYS A 219 3.48 43.63 -15.61
CA LYS A 219 3.31 43.08 -14.25
C LYS A 219 3.48 41.56 -14.27
N ALA A 220 4.08 40.98 -13.23
CA ALA A 220 4.38 39.54 -13.15
C ALA A 220 3.16 38.65 -13.47
N LYS A 221 1.97 38.99 -12.95
CA LYS A 221 0.69 38.28 -13.24
C LYS A 221 0.19 38.31 -14.67
N ARG A 222 0.73 39.19 -15.52
CA ARG A 222 0.38 39.33 -16.95
C ARG A 222 1.54 38.86 -17.84
N CYS A 223 2.53 38.20 -17.26
CA CYS A 223 3.74 37.74 -17.93
C CYS A 223 4.11 36.35 -17.40
N CYS A 224 5.23 36.19 -16.70
CA CYS A 224 5.76 34.89 -16.31
C CYS A 224 4.95 34.16 -15.21
N LEU A 225 4.02 34.83 -14.52
CA LEU A 225 3.09 34.22 -13.57
C LEU A 225 1.66 34.10 -14.12
N ALA A 226 1.47 34.32 -15.42
CA ALA A 226 0.18 34.07 -16.06
C ALA A 226 0.07 32.58 -16.40
N ALA A 227 -0.51 31.81 -15.48
CA ALA A 227 -1.19 30.57 -15.82
C ALA A 227 -2.65 30.90 -16.16
#